data_AF-A0AAV9MUM7-F1
#
_entry.id   AF-A0AAV9MUM7-F1
#
_cell.length_a   1.000
_cell.length_b   1.000
_cell.length_c   1.000
_cell.angle_alpha   90.00
_cell.angle_beta   90.00
_cell.angle_gamma   90.00
#
_symmetry.space_group_name_H-M   'P 1'
#
loop_
_entity.id
_entity.type
_entity.pdbx_description
1 polymer ?
#
loop_
_entity_poly.entity_id
_entity_poly.type
_entity_poly.pdbx_seq_one_letter_code
_entity_poly.pdbx_strand_id
1 'polypeptide(L)'
;MAKSDPFLYTRLEDDENGQQSGIPLEDQYHDDPNLLSIHNDANPQSYTPHPHSSFWRNISNRLLSRANWETYTRQPTVYDLKQALIQALPRLYRPASLRIESAPGPTAYLDALRGYAAWNVFLAHGYKDYHFWYNHQPFLSALMAGEAMVSLFFVISGYVLSYRLLVYSRTRSSEKVLLGLASSTFRRGMRLYGSTTVALFAALILVRLGLYNGGKWPVYIESLSSQLYDWFWTLVYFCNPFANTIYGYYTEGGLQNKYLGPMWTIPVELRGSMVIFIYIAATCKLHVYTRVALTCLLIIVCYIWIALYIAEFFMGMLVAEIALLCYPERLAAAVSLPEHGTKLQQQNVTSKCFWTLVFIVGLFLLGQPDSDTNALGIFGDWPWAFLRSWLPGYLGFGDRTYWYLGIGSFFLVLGLEMYPTLQAPLRYGWSQYVGELSFGIYALHVPLLVAIIGHWYEVDVRQAYGWDKGWGVLPGALIMHVAVFTCADYFNRIDKRIVRLGRWVQEQCFEQWDKT
;
A
#
# COMPACT_ATOMS: atom_id res chain seq x y z
N MET A 1 -0.05 4.90 28.48
CA MET A 1 -1.48 4.81 28.84
C MET A 1 -2.33 5.61 27.86
N ALA A 2 -2.71 4.95 26.77
CA ALA A 2 -3.96 5.15 26.07
C ALA A 2 -4.53 3.74 25.98
N LYS A 3 -5.68 3.49 26.61
CA LYS A 3 -6.37 2.21 26.42
C LYS A 3 -6.67 2.13 24.93
N SER A 4 -6.13 1.11 24.26
CA SER A 4 -6.67 0.64 23.01
C SER A 4 -8.06 0.08 23.33
N ASP A 5 -9.08 0.93 23.28
CA ASP A 5 -10.44 0.44 23.37
C ASP A 5 -10.68 -0.47 22.15
N PRO A 6 -11.25 -1.67 22.37
CA PRO A 6 -11.35 -2.70 21.35
C PRO A 6 -12.21 -2.21 20.19
N PHE A 7 -11.74 -2.47 18.96
CA PHE A 7 -12.48 -2.23 17.70
C PHE A 7 -13.81 -3.00 17.59
N LEU A 8 -14.23 -3.74 18.63
CA LEU A 8 -15.33 -4.70 18.61
C LEU A 8 -16.28 -4.62 19.83
N TYR A 9 -16.32 -3.51 20.57
CA TYR A 9 -17.38 -3.31 21.57
C TYR A 9 -18.15 -2.01 21.31
N THR A 10 -19.32 -2.14 20.70
CA THR A 10 -20.42 -1.19 20.85
C THR A 10 -20.96 -1.31 22.28
N ARG A 11 -20.56 -0.41 23.17
CA ARG A 11 -21.24 -0.24 24.46
C ARG A 11 -22.35 0.80 24.27
N LEU A 12 -23.59 0.32 24.28
CA LEU A 12 -24.77 1.14 24.51
C LEU A 12 -24.74 1.55 25.99
N GLU A 13 -24.35 2.79 26.26
CA GLU A 13 -24.67 3.45 27.52
C GLU A 13 -25.40 4.75 27.14
N ASP A 14 -26.71 4.73 27.38
CA ASP A 14 -27.56 5.92 27.42
C ASP A 14 -26.99 6.85 28.49
N ASP A 15 -26.72 8.10 28.13
CA ASP A 15 -26.74 9.17 29.12
C ASP A 15 -27.26 10.46 28.50
N GLU A 16 -28.42 10.85 29.02
CA GLU A 16 -29.09 12.12 28.86
C GLU A 16 -28.14 13.25 29.26
N ASN A 17 -27.90 14.21 28.37
CA ASN A 17 -27.86 15.64 28.73
C ASN A 17 -27.79 16.48 27.46
N GLY A 18 -28.89 17.18 27.19
CA GLY A 18 -29.05 18.05 26.04
C GLY A 18 -28.22 19.33 26.15
N GLN A 19 -27.69 19.76 25.01
CA GLN A 19 -27.64 21.18 24.68
C GLN A 19 -27.54 21.36 23.16
N GLN A 20 -28.64 21.84 22.59
CA GLN A 20 -28.77 22.27 21.20
C GLN A 20 -27.99 23.57 20.97
N SER A 21 -27.19 23.62 19.91
CA SER A 21 -26.79 24.88 19.27
C SER A 21 -26.85 24.72 17.76
N GLY A 22 -28.02 25.02 17.20
CA GLY A 22 -28.22 25.19 15.77
C GLY A 22 -27.65 26.53 15.30
N ILE A 23 -27.03 26.54 14.12
CA ILE A 23 -26.63 27.76 13.41
C ILE A 23 -27.60 27.94 12.22
N PRO A 24 -28.20 29.12 12.00
CA PRO A 24 -29.27 29.30 11.02
C PRO A 24 -28.75 29.46 9.60
N LEU A 25 -29.51 28.92 8.65
CA LEU A 25 -29.48 29.26 7.23
C LEU A 25 -30.34 30.52 7.02
N GLU A 26 -29.80 31.54 6.35
CA GLU A 26 -30.62 32.65 5.85
C GLU A 26 -30.10 33.10 4.47
N ASP A 27 -30.98 32.92 3.48
CA ASP A 27 -30.88 33.42 2.11
C ASP A 27 -31.05 34.94 2.09
N GLN A 28 -30.18 35.68 1.40
CA GLN A 28 -30.51 37.01 0.91
C GLN A 28 -29.99 37.24 -0.51
N TYR A 29 -30.96 37.23 -1.43
CA TYR A 29 -30.93 37.86 -2.75
C TYR A 29 -30.67 39.36 -2.60
N HIS A 30 -29.79 39.91 -3.43
CA HIS A 30 -29.74 41.35 -3.71
C HIS A 30 -29.67 41.59 -5.22
N ASP A 31 -30.76 42.16 -5.73
CA ASP A 31 -30.88 42.77 -7.05
C ASP A 31 -30.08 44.07 -7.11
N ASP A 32 -29.29 44.26 -8.16
CA ASP A 32 -28.62 45.53 -8.48
C ASP A 32 -29.16 46.06 -9.82
N PRO A 33 -29.98 47.14 -9.83
CA PRO A 33 -30.57 47.67 -11.04
C PRO A 33 -29.86 48.97 -11.42
N ASN A 34 -28.83 48.91 -12.28
CA ASN A 34 -28.37 50.07 -13.05
C ASN A 34 -27.33 49.69 -14.10
N LEU A 35 -27.76 49.46 -15.35
CA LEU A 35 -27.02 49.89 -16.54
C LEU A 35 -27.92 49.87 -17.77
N LEU A 36 -28.41 51.07 -18.08
CA LEU A 36 -29.20 51.42 -19.26
C LEU A 36 -28.32 51.49 -20.52
N SER A 37 -28.85 50.91 -21.59
CA SER A 37 -28.83 51.33 -23.01
C SER A 37 -27.50 51.61 -23.71
N ILE A 38 -27.30 51.02 -24.90
CA ILE A 38 -27.16 51.74 -26.18
C ILE A 38 -27.28 50.74 -27.36
N HIS A 39 -28.24 51.05 -28.23
CA HIS A 39 -28.43 50.79 -29.68
C HIS A 39 -27.97 49.52 -30.42
N ASN A 40 -28.96 49.00 -31.16
CA ASN A 40 -28.86 48.22 -32.39
C ASN A 40 -27.99 48.89 -33.47
N ASP A 41 -27.15 48.08 -34.13
CA ASP A 41 -26.89 48.19 -35.57
C ASP A 41 -26.61 46.79 -36.14
N ALA A 42 -27.21 46.52 -37.30
CA ALA A 42 -27.25 45.22 -37.96
C ALA A 42 -26.09 45.03 -38.96
N ASN A 43 -25.45 43.85 -38.97
CA ASN A 43 -25.10 43.10 -40.19
C ASN A 43 -24.62 41.66 -39.86
N PRO A 44 -24.94 40.63 -40.66
CA PRO A 44 -24.63 39.24 -40.34
C PRO A 44 -23.28 38.81 -40.93
N GLN A 45 -22.29 38.51 -40.08
CA GLN A 45 -21.06 37.84 -40.48
C GLN A 45 -20.84 36.54 -39.68
N SER A 46 -20.94 35.43 -40.41
CA SER A 46 -20.27 34.15 -40.21
C SER A 46 -19.85 33.79 -38.77
N TYR A 47 -20.72 33.05 -38.08
CA TYR A 47 -20.38 32.34 -36.86
C TYR A 47 -19.37 31.21 -37.18
N THR A 48 -18.13 31.36 -36.72
CA THR A 48 -17.15 30.28 -36.66
C THR A 48 -17.28 29.59 -35.30
N PRO A 49 -17.52 28.27 -35.21
CA PRO A 49 -17.67 27.62 -33.92
C PRO A 49 -16.31 27.42 -33.23
N HIS A 50 -16.22 27.85 -31.97
CA HIS A 50 -15.07 27.67 -31.09
C HIS A 50 -14.65 26.20 -30.89
N PRO A 51 -13.35 25.90 -30.64
CA PRO A 51 -12.78 24.56 -30.77
C PRO A 51 -13.02 23.60 -29.58
N HIS A 52 -13.76 23.97 -28.54
CA HIS A 52 -13.91 23.10 -27.36
C HIS A 52 -14.88 21.91 -27.57
N SER A 53 -15.79 21.98 -28.54
CA SER A 53 -16.72 20.86 -28.82
C SER A 53 -16.07 19.75 -29.64
N SER A 54 -15.01 20.04 -30.41
CA SER A 54 -14.33 19.07 -31.27
C SER A 54 -13.42 18.13 -30.47
N PHE A 55 -12.90 18.56 -29.31
CA PHE A 55 -12.03 17.74 -28.45
C PHE A 55 -12.79 16.55 -27.84
N TRP A 56 -13.94 16.82 -27.20
CA TRP A 56 -14.79 15.76 -26.60
C TRP A 56 -15.45 14.87 -27.66
N ARG A 57 -15.80 15.43 -28.83
CA ARG A 57 -16.27 14.64 -29.99
C ARG A 57 -15.17 13.76 -30.57
N ASN A 58 -13.93 14.23 -30.64
CA ASN A 58 -12.81 13.42 -31.14
C ASN A 58 -12.41 12.33 -30.15
N ILE A 59 -12.53 12.56 -28.84
CA ILE A 59 -12.33 11.51 -27.82
C ILE A 59 -13.43 10.44 -27.94
N SER A 60 -14.70 10.84 -27.99
CA SER A 60 -15.81 9.89 -28.15
C SER A 60 -15.74 9.11 -29.46
N ASN A 61 -15.44 9.78 -30.59
CA ASN A 61 -15.28 9.11 -31.88
C ASN A 61 -14.04 8.20 -31.94
N ARG A 62 -12.94 8.54 -31.26
CA ARG A 62 -11.76 7.64 -31.13
C ARG A 62 -12.00 6.46 -30.19
N LEU A 63 -12.81 6.64 -29.16
CA LEU A 63 -13.25 5.55 -28.27
C LEU A 63 -14.22 4.61 -28.98
N LEU A 64 -15.15 5.15 -29.76
CA LEU A 64 -16.13 4.39 -30.54
C LEU A 64 -15.48 3.66 -31.74
N SER A 65 -14.54 4.29 -32.44
CA SER A 65 -13.86 3.67 -33.60
C SER A 65 -12.80 2.61 -33.22
N ARG A 66 -12.31 2.59 -31.98
CA ARG A 66 -11.45 1.51 -31.45
C ARG A 66 -12.23 0.34 -30.84
N ALA A 67 -13.55 0.47 -30.69
CA ALA A 67 -14.39 -0.64 -30.32
C ALA A 67 -14.69 -1.46 -31.59
N ASN A 68 -13.89 -2.49 -31.85
CA ASN A 68 -14.20 -3.50 -32.87
C ASN A 68 -15.53 -4.19 -32.54
N TRP A 69 -16.64 -3.60 -32.99
CA TRP A 69 -17.99 -4.16 -32.86
C TRP A 69 -18.15 -5.48 -33.62
N GLU A 70 -17.26 -5.76 -34.58
CA GLU A 70 -17.23 -7.02 -35.34
C GLU A 70 -16.79 -8.24 -34.51
N THR A 71 -16.14 -8.04 -33.36
CA THR A 71 -15.71 -9.17 -32.49
C THR A 71 -16.83 -9.66 -31.55
N TYR A 72 -17.95 -8.94 -31.48
CA TYR A 72 -19.04 -9.17 -30.52
C TYR A 72 -20.31 -9.79 -31.13
N THR A 73 -20.26 -10.25 -32.38
CA THR A 73 -21.38 -10.89 -33.08
C THR A 73 -21.42 -12.41 -32.96
N ARG A 74 -20.45 -13.04 -32.27
CA ARG A 74 -20.51 -14.47 -31.95
C ARG A 74 -21.39 -14.67 -30.73
N GLN A 75 -22.51 -15.39 -30.86
CA GLN A 75 -23.31 -15.79 -29.71
C GLN A 75 -22.41 -16.61 -28.76
N PRO A 76 -22.32 -16.24 -27.47
CA PRO A 76 -21.47 -16.94 -26.51
C PRO A 76 -21.93 -18.39 -26.41
N THR A 77 -21.02 -19.33 -26.68
CA THR A 77 -21.33 -20.74 -26.53
C THR A 77 -21.47 -21.10 -25.05
N VAL A 78 -22.11 -22.24 -24.74
CA VAL A 78 -22.16 -22.77 -23.36
C VAL A 78 -20.75 -22.95 -22.79
N TYR A 79 -19.77 -23.26 -23.64
CA TYR A 79 -18.36 -23.33 -23.26
C TYR A 79 -17.81 -21.95 -22.88
N ASP A 80 -18.10 -20.91 -23.66
CA ASP A 80 -17.66 -19.53 -23.37
C ASP A 80 -18.29 -19.01 -22.06
N LEU A 81 -19.57 -19.31 -21.84
CA LEU A 81 -20.26 -18.98 -20.58
C LEU A 81 -19.63 -19.72 -19.40
N LYS A 82 -19.38 -21.02 -19.53
CA LYS A 82 -18.72 -21.83 -18.50
C LYS A 82 -17.31 -21.30 -18.20
N GLN A 83 -16.53 -20.95 -19.22
CA GLN A 83 -15.21 -20.37 -19.04
C GLN A 83 -15.27 -18.98 -18.39
N ALA A 84 -16.23 -18.15 -18.77
CA ALA A 84 -16.45 -16.85 -18.14
C ALA A 84 -16.80 -17.00 -16.64
N LEU A 85 -17.67 -17.95 -16.29
CA LEU A 85 -18.01 -18.26 -14.90
C LEU A 85 -16.81 -18.79 -14.10
N ILE A 86 -16.03 -19.70 -14.69
CA ILE A 86 -14.78 -20.20 -14.06
C ILE A 86 -13.78 -19.05 -13.89
N GLN A 87 -13.65 -18.14 -14.86
CA GLN A 87 -12.77 -16.98 -14.76
C GLN A 87 -13.27 -15.94 -13.76
N ALA A 88 -14.59 -15.86 -13.54
CA ALA A 88 -15.20 -15.00 -12.53
C ALA A 88 -14.90 -15.48 -11.10
N LEU A 89 -14.69 -16.79 -10.88
CA LEU A 89 -14.32 -17.31 -9.57
C LEU A 89 -12.98 -16.73 -9.08
N PRO A 90 -12.82 -16.47 -7.77
CA PRO A 90 -11.53 -16.10 -7.19
C PRO A 90 -10.46 -17.14 -7.49
N ARG A 91 -9.21 -16.70 -7.67
CA ARG A 91 -8.09 -17.61 -7.97
C ARG A 91 -7.79 -18.61 -6.86
N LEU A 92 -8.14 -18.29 -5.61
CA LEU A 92 -8.07 -19.21 -4.48
C LEU A 92 -8.77 -20.55 -4.76
N TYR A 93 -9.91 -20.52 -5.47
CA TYR A 93 -10.69 -21.72 -5.83
C TYR A 93 -10.24 -22.37 -7.14
N ARG A 94 -9.15 -21.88 -7.74
CA ARG A 94 -8.59 -22.37 -9.00
C ARG A 94 -7.11 -22.73 -8.81
N PRO A 95 -6.79 -23.89 -8.22
CA PRO A 95 -5.41 -24.26 -7.88
C PRO A 95 -4.46 -24.26 -9.09
N ALA A 96 -4.97 -24.58 -10.29
CA ALA A 96 -4.20 -24.50 -11.53
C ALA A 96 -3.69 -23.08 -11.84
N SER A 97 -4.45 -22.03 -11.48
CA SER A 97 -4.06 -20.63 -11.68
C SER A 97 -2.98 -20.13 -10.72
N LEU A 98 -2.67 -20.91 -9.69
CA LEU A 98 -1.59 -20.64 -8.74
C LEU A 98 -0.27 -21.28 -9.19
N ARG A 99 -0.28 -22.09 -10.24
CA ARG A 99 0.94 -22.69 -10.79
C ARG A 99 1.73 -21.62 -11.54
N ILE A 100 3.04 -21.62 -11.32
CA ILE A 100 3.95 -20.68 -11.98
C ILE A 100 4.32 -21.27 -13.33
N GLU A 101 3.92 -20.61 -14.41
CA GLU A 101 4.22 -21.03 -15.79
C GLU A 101 5.63 -20.62 -16.23
N SER A 102 6.18 -19.53 -15.67
CA SER A 102 7.51 -19.01 -15.99
C SER A 102 8.27 -18.61 -14.72
N ALA A 103 9.58 -18.84 -14.71
CA ALA A 103 10.41 -18.57 -13.53
C ALA A 103 10.24 -17.10 -13.06
N PRO A 104 9.89 -16.85 -11.78
CA PRO A 104 9.67 -15.50 -11.30
C PRO A 104 10.93 -14.65 -11.46
N GLY A 105 10.76 -13.39 -11.88
CA GLY A 105 11.85 -12.45 -12.07
C GLY A 105 12.66 -12.19 -10.79
N PRO A 106 13.82 -11.52 -10.90
CA PRO A 106 14.78 -11.38 -9.79
C PRO A 106 14.22 -10.63 -8.58
N THR A 107 13.19 -9.80 -8.75
CA THR A 107 12.55 -9.02 -7.68
C THR A 107 11.20 -9.61 -7.23
N ALA A 108 10.77 -10.74 -7.79
CA ALA A 108 9.44 -11.31 -7.52
C ALA A 108 9.24 -11.75 -6.06
N TYR A 109 10.34 -12.03 -5.34
CA TYR A 109 10.27 -12.34 -3.91
C TYR A 109 9.82 -11.12 -3.08
N LEU A 110 10.08 -9.89 -3.53
CA LEU A 110 9.66 -8.67 -2.82
C LEU A 110 8.15 -8.46 -2.90
N ASP A 111 7.53 -8.81 -4.03
CA ASP A 111 6.07 -8.78 -4.15
C ASP A 111 5.44 -9.80 -3.19
N ALA A 112 5.97 -11.02 -3.13
CA ALA A 112 5.54 -12.03 -2.16
C ALA A 112 5.73 -11.57 -0.71
N LEU A 113 6.89 -11.00 -0.39
CA LEU A 113 7.19 -10.47 0.95
C LEU A 113 6.22 -9.35 1.34
N ARG A 114 5.91 -8.43 0.42
CA ARG A 114 4.88 -7.39 0.61
C ARG A 114 3.49 -8.02 0.86
N GLY A 115 3.17 -9.12 0.17
CA GLY A 115 1.95 -9.88 0.42
C GLY A 115 1.86 -10.43 1.84
N TYR A 116 2.91 -11.10 2.30
CA TYR A 116 2.97 -11.62 3.67
C TYR A 116 2.95 -10.50 4.70
N ALA A 117 3.61 -9.37 4.45
CA ALA A 117 3.52 -8.20 5.32
C ALA A 117 2.07 -7.69 5.45
N ALA A 118 1.32 -7.61 4.34
CA ALA A 118 -0.09 -7.23 4.38
C ALA A 118 -0.96 -8.26 5.14
N TRP A 119 -0.65 -9.54 4.99
CA TRP A 119 -1.32 -10.60 5.75
C TRP A 119 -1.01 -10.50 7.24
N ASN A 120 0.25 -10.28 7.63
CA ASN A 120 0.62 -10.07 9.03
C ASN A 120 -0.08 -8.84 9.64
N VAL A 121 -0.26 -7.75 8.89
CA VAL A 121 -1.08 -6.59 9.32
C VAL A 121 -2.53 -7.01 9.54
N PHE A 122 -3.11 -7.79 8.64
CA PHE A 122 -4.45 -8.35 8.81
C PHE A 122 -4.53 -9.22 10.07
N LEU A 123 -3.55 -10.09 10.32
CA LEU A 123 -3.50 -10.94 11.50
C LEU A 123 -3.39 -10.11 12.79
N ALA A 124 -2.57 -9.06 12.78
CA ALA A 124 -2.42 -8.15 13.91
C ALA A 124 -3.74 -7.45 14.26
N HIS A 125 -4.44 -6.86 13.28
CA HIS A 125 -5.71 -6.18 13.53
C HIS A 125 -6.86 -7.14 13.85
N GLY A 126 -6.83 -8.36 13.31
CA GLY A 126 -7.91 -9.33 13.50
C GLY A 126 -7.77 -10.20 14.74
N TYR A 127 -6.53 -10.48 15.17
CA TYR A 127 -6.28 -11.55 16.13
C TYR A 127 -5.20 -11.28 17.21
N LYS A 128 -4.59 -10.09 17.28
CA LYS A 128 -3.55 -9.80 18.31
C LYS A 128 -4.08 -9.96 19.73
N ASP A 129 -5.34 -9.60 19.97
CA ASP A 129 -6.01 -9.66 21.28
C ASP A 129 -6.33 -11.08 21.79
N TYR A 130 -6.18 -12.10 20.95
CA TYR A 130 -6.38 -13.50 21.38
C TYR A 130 -5.18 -14.05 22.16
N HIS A 131 -4.15 -13.23 22.39
CA HIS A 131 -2.96 -13.53 23.20
C HIS A 131 -2.39 -14.94 22.96
N PHE A 132 -2.22 -15.33 21.69
CA PHE A 132 -1.64 -16.63 21.38
C PHE A 132 -0.24 -16.74 22.00
N TRP A 133 0.11 -17.95 22.48
CA TRP A 133 1.36 -18.21 23.20
C TRP A 133 2.62 -17.82 22.40
N TYR A 134 2.53 -17.82 21.06
CA TYR A 134 3.62 -17.48 20.15
C TYR A 134 3.78 -15.97 19.91
N ASN A 135 2.80 -15.13 20.25
CA ASN A 135 2.82 -13.68 20.00
C ASN A 135 4.00 -12.99 20.71
N HIS A 136 4.51 -13.59 21.78
CA HIS A 136 5.61 -13.08 22.58
C HIS A 136 6.86 -13.95 22.48
N GLN A 137 6.92 -14.88 21.52
CA GLN A 137 8.08 -15.75 21.35
C GLN A 137 9.08 -15.13 20.37
N PRO A 138 10.39 -15.32 20.57
CA PRO A 138 11.40 -14.83 19.64
C PRO A 138 11.10 -15.28 18.21
N PHE A 139 11.27 -14.36 17.25
CA PHE A 139 11.04 -14.54 15.82
C PHE A 139 9.58 -14.76 15.40
N LEU A 140 8.79 -15.50 16.18
CA LEU A 140 7.37 -15.75 15.90
C LEU A 140 6.48 -14.53 16.19
N SER A 141 6.89 -13.69 17.14
CA SER A 141 6.26 -12.39 17.40
C SER A 141 6.19 -11.51 16.13
N ALA A 142 7.17 -11.62 15.23
CA ALA A 142 7.19 -10.87 13.97
C ALA A 142 6.01 -11.21 13.03
N LEU A 143 5.36 -12.36 13.21
CA LEU A 143 4.17 -12.75 12.42
C LEU A 143 2.92 -11.94 12.79
N MET A 144 2.89 -11.39 14.01
CA MET A 144 1.77 -10.61 14.56
C MET A 144 2.13 -9.14 14.77
N ALA A 145 3.35 -8.74 14.41
CA ALA A 145 3.85 -7.38 14.57
C ALA A 145 3.40 -6.50 13.39
N GLY A 146 2.17 -6.00 13.46
CA GLY A 146 1.58 -5.13 12.44
C GLY A 146 2.40 -3.85 12.20
N GLU A 147 2.96 -3.25 13.26
CA GLU A 147 3.80 -2.06 13.16
C GLU A 147 5.10 -2.34 12.37
N ALA A 148 5.71 -3.51 12.61
CA ALA A 148 6.93 -3.95 11.94
C ALA A 148 6.74 -4.10 10.42
N MET A 149 5.55 -4.55 10.00
CA MET A 149 5.23 -4.72 8.58
C MET A 149 5.10 -3.37 7.85
N VAL A 150 4.74 -2.29 8.55
CA VAL A 150 4.70 -0.95 7.96
C VAL A 150 6.10 -0.47 7.61
N SER A 151 7.07 -0.64 8.51
CA SER A 151 8.48 -0.33 8.21
C SER A 151 9.01 -1.19 7.05
N LEU A 152 8.60 -2.46 7.00
CA LEU A 152 8.95 -3.36 5.90
C LEU A 152 8.37 -2.89 4.56
N PHE A 153 7.15 -2.34 4.53
CA PHE A 153 6.60 -1.72 3.33
C PHE A 153 7.45 -0.56 2.82
N PHE A 154 7.90 0.33 3.72
CA PHE A 154 8.72 1.48 3.33
C PHE A 154 10.08 1.06 2.74
N VAL A 155 10.74 0.05 3.34
CA VAL A 155 11.98 -0.53 2.77
C VAL A 155 11.72 -1.18 1.41
N ILE A 156 10.66 -1.98 1.26
CA ILE A 156 10.32 -2.60 -0.04
C ILE A 156 10.01 -1.53 -1.09
N SER A 157 9.26 -0.49 -0.73
CA SER A 157 8.93 0.64 -1.60
C SER A 157 10.20 1.35 -2.06
N GLY A 158 11.13 1.66 -1.16
CA GLY A 158 12.44 2.23 -1.49
C GLY A 158 13.22 1.39 -2.51
N TYR A 159 13.26 0.07 -2.33
CA TYR A 159 13.91 -0.85 -3.26
C TYR A 159 13.22 -0.83 -4.64
N VAL A 160 11.92 -1.11 -4.70
CA VAL A 160 11.20 -1.33 -5.97
C VAL A 160 11.13 -0.05 -6.80
N LEU A 161 10.93 1.10 -6.16
CA LEU A 161 10.84 2.39 -6.85
C LEU A 161 12.17 2.83 -7.44
N SER A 162 13.28 2.55 -6.76
CA SER A 162 14.61 2.96 -7.19
C SER A 162 15.23 1.99 -8.21
N TYR A 163 14.97 0.68 -8.10
CA TYR A 163 15.67 -0.37 -8.85
C TYR A 163 15.84 -0.09 -10.35
N ARG A 164 14.75 0.16 -11.09
CA ARG A 164 14.82 0.42 -12.53
C ARG A 164 15.55 1.74 -12.87
N LEU A 165 15.35 2.76 -12.04
CA LEU A 165 15.99 4.06 -12.25
C LEU A 165 17.50 3.98 -11.99
N LEU A 166 17.91 3.20 -10.99
CA LEU A 166 19.33 2.90 -10.72
C LEU A 166 19.96 2.10 -11.86
N VAL A 167 19.26 1.10 -12.41
CA VAL A 167 19.71 0.38 -13.62
C VAL A 167 19.97 1.37 -14.76
N TYR A 168 19.03 2.28 -15.04
CA TYR A 168 19.20 3.27 -16.10
C TYR A 168 20.37 4.23 -15.83
N SER A 169 20.52 4.71 -14.59
CA SER A 169 21.66 5.53 -14.18
C SER A 169 22.99 4.79 -14.39
N ARG A 170 23.07 3.52 -14.02
CA ARG A 170 24.30 2.72 -14.17
C ARG A 170 24.62 2.36 -15.62
N THR A 171 23.60 2.16 -16.46
CA THR A 171 23.76 2.01 -17.92
C THR A 171 24.05 3.32 -18.65
N ARG A 172 24.14 4.45 -17.93
CA ARG A 172 24.42 5.80 -18.45
C ARG A 172 23.42 6.27 -19.52
N SER A 173 22.16 5.79 -19.46
CA SER A 173 21.11 6.20 -20.38
C SER A 173 20.31 7.37 -19.80
N SER A 174 20.76 8.60 -20.04
CA SER A 174 20.14 9.84 -19.52
C SER A 174 18.68 9.97 -19.91
N GLU A 175 18.34 9.64 -21.15
CA GLU A 175 16.98 9.67 -21.69
C GLU A 175 16.05 8.71 -20.93
N LYS A 176 16.47 7.44 -20.77
CA LYS A 176 15.69 6.44 -20.01
C LYS A 176 15.54 6.80 -18.54
N VAL A 177 16.55 7.42 -17.93
CA VAL A 177 16.46 7.94 -16.55
C VAL A 177 15.39 9.03 -16.47
N LEU A 178 15.43 10.02 -17.37
CA LEU A 178 14.48 11.14 -17.36
C LEU A 178 13.05 10.68 -17.63
N LEU A 179 12.84 9.88 -18.69
CA LEU A 179 11.54 9.29 -19.01
C LEU A 179 11.05 8.40 -17.87
N GLY A 180 11.94 7.61 -17.27
CA GLY A 180 11.64 6.77 -16.12
C GLY A 180 11.18 7.57 -14.90
N LEU A 181 11.89 8.66 -14.58
CA LEU A 181 11.55 9.58 -13.49
C LEU A 181 10.21 10.26 -13.74
N ALA A 182 10.03 10.93 -14.88
CA ALA A 182 8.80 11.62 -15.24
C ALA A 182 7.59 10.67 -15.19
N SER A 183 7.74 9.49 -15.78
CA SER A 183 6.71 8.46 -15.82
C SER A 183 6.38 7.86 -14.45
N SER A 184 7.38 7.66 -13.59
CA SER A 184 7.17 7.12 -12.25
C SER A 184 6.53 8.15 -11.33
N THR A 185 7.01 9.39 -11.34
CA THR A 185 6.47 10.52 -10.58
C THR A 185 5.02 10.80 -10.95
N PHE A 186 4.72 10.95 -12.24
CA PHE A 186 3.37 11.29 -12.72
C PHE A 186 2.31 10.25 -12.32
N ARG A 187 2.62 8.96 -12.50
CA ARG A 187 1.65 7.90 -12.22
C ARG A 187 1.56 7.49 -10.75
N ARG A 188 2.53 7.86 -9.91
CA ARG A 188 2.58 7.37 -8.51
C ARG A 188 1.36 7.82 -7.72
N GLY A 189 0.99 9.10 -7.81
CA GLY A 189 -0.20 9.63 -7.14
C GLY A 189 -1.48 8.96 -7.62
N MET A 190 -1.67 8.85 -8.93
CA MET A 190 -2.86 8.20 -9.52
C MET A 190 -2.98 6.73 -9.11
N ARG A 191 -1.86 5.99 -9.05
CA ARG A 191 -1.88 4.59 -8.61
C ARG A 191 -2.28 4.47 -7.15
N LEU A 192 -1.59 5.20 -6.27
CA LEU A 192 -1.80 5.08 -4.83
C LEU A 192 -3.20 5.57 -4.43
N TYR A 193 -3.56 6.80 -4.79
CA TYR A 193 -4.85 7.35 -4.43
C TYR A 193 -6.00 6.74 -5.23
N GLY A 194 -5.81 6.40 -6.51
CA GLY A 194 -6.88 5.77 -7.30
C GLY A 194 -7.36 4.46 -6.68
N SER A 195 -6.43 3.58 -6.30
CA SER A 195 -6.77 2.31 -5.66
C SER A 195 -7.35 2.54 -4.25
N THR A 196 -6.81 3.50 -3.51
CA THR A 196 -7.35 3.88 -2.20
C THR A 196 -8.78 4.42 -2.31
N THR A 197 -9.10 5.23 -3.31
CA THR A 197 -10.47 5.74 -3.57
C THR A 197 -11.46 4.59 -3.79
N VAL A 198 -11.07 3.56 -4.54
CA VAL A 198 -11.94 2.38 -4.74
C VAL A 198 -12.16 1.63 -3.42
N ALA A 199 -11.13 1.48 -2.59
CA ALA A 199 -11.26 0.86 -1.28
C ALA A 199 -12.17 1.68 -0.35
N LEU A 200 -11.99 3.01 -0.33
CA LEU A 200 -12.84 3.93 0.42
C LEU A 200 -14.30 3.89 -0.05
N PHE A 201 -14.53 3.73 -1.35
CA PHE A 201 -15.87 3.57 -1.89
C PHE A 201 -16.50 2.22 -1.50
N ALA A 202 -15.71 1.14 -1.48
CA ALA A 202 -16.17 -0.14 -0.95
C ALA A 202 -16.55 -0.04 0.54
N ALA A 203 -15.75 0.68 1.34
CA ALA A 203 -16.08 0.97 2.73
C ALA A 203 -17.38 1.78 2.87
N LEU A 204 -17.58 2.81 2.05
CA LEU A 204 -18.84 3.57 1.99
C LEU A 204 -20.05 2.67 1.73
N ILE A 205 -19.95 1.70 0.81
CA ILE A 205 -21.03 0.74 0.56
C ILE A 205 -21.35 -0.06 1.84
N LEU A 206 -20.32 -0.53 2.55
CA LEU A 206 -20.51 -1.25 3.82
C LEU A 206 -21.15 -0.35 4.90
N VAL A 207 -20.81 0.95 4.93
CA VAL A 207 -21.50 1.94 5.78
C VAL A 207 -22.97 2.04 5.44
N ARG A 208 -23.31 2.17 4.16
CA ARG A 208 -24.72 2.27 3.73
C ARG A 208 -25.54 1.01 3.98
N LEU A 209 -24.89 -0.15 4.04
CA LEU A 209 -25.53 -1.42 4.40
C LEU A 209 -25.65 -1.62 5.91
N GLY A 210 -25.15 -0.68 6.73
CA GLY A 210 -25.14 -0.80 8.18
C GLY A 210 -24.20 -1.91 8.68
N LEU A 211 -23.26 -2.36 7.84
CA LEU A 211 -22.30 -3.43 8.17
C LEU A 211 -20.98 -2.88 8.74
N TYR A 212 -20.71 -1.59 8.55
CA TYR A 212 -19.45 -0.98 8.95
C TYR A 212 -19.73 0.46 9.34
N ASN A 213 -19.37 0.89 10.54
CA ASN A 213 -19.62 2.28 10.95
C ASN A 213 -18.32 3.06 11.22
N GLY A 214 -17.27 2.76 10.45
CA GLY A 214 -15.94 3.32 10.68
C GLY A 214 -15.20 2.63 11.82
N GLY A 215 -14.22 3.34 12.37
CA GLY A 215 -13.53 2.96 13.60
C GLY A 215 -13.99 3.83 14.77
N LYS A 216 -13.14 4.79 15.16
CA LYS A 216 -13.30 5.65 16.35
C LYS A 216 -14.55 6.56 16.34
N TRP A 217 -15.15 6.82 15.18
CA TRP A 217 -16.28 7.74 15.03
C TRP A 217 -17.34 7.12 14.13
N PRO A 218 -18.64 7.20 14.48
CA PRO A 218 -19.71 6.74 13.61
C PRO A 218 -19.69 7.54 12.31
N VAL A 219 -19.58 6.83 11.19
CA VAL A 219 -19.48 7.42 9.85
C VAL A 219 -20.85 7.48 9.16
N TYR A 220 -21.83 6.73 9.64
CA TYR A 220 -23.17 6.67 9.06
C TYR A 220 -23.91 8.00 9.19
N ILE A 221 -24.44 8.47 8.07
CA ILE A 221 -25.28 9.66 7.93
C ILE A 221 -26.58 9.20 7.27
N GLU A 222 -27.75 9.61 7.76
CA GLU A 222 -29.04 9.10 7.24
C GLU A 222 -29.22 9.34 5.73
N SER A 223 -29.03 10.58 5.29
CA SER A 223 -29.18 10.96 3.89
C SER A 223 -28.02 10.46 3.02
N LEU A 224 -28.35 9.77 1.92
CA LEU A 224 -27.35 9.29 0.95
C LEU A 224 -26.57 10.44 0.29
N SER A 225 -27.23 11.55 -0.02
CA SER A 225 -26.56 12.71 -0.62
C SER A 225 -25.54 13.33 0.35
N SER A 226 -25.92 13.45 1.63
CA SER A 226 -25.04 13.95 2.68
C SER A 226 -23.87 12.99 2.94
N GLN A 227 -24.10 11.67 2.91
CA GLN A 227 -23.04 10.68 3.01
C GLN A 227 -22.06 10.77 1.83
N LEU A 228 -22.55 10.91 0.60
CA LEU A 228 -21.70 11.05 -0.59
C LEU A 228 -20.89 12.35 -0.57
N TYR A 229 -21.50 13.44 -0.12
CA TYR A 229 -20.83 14.73 0.08
C TYR A 229 -19.70 14.60 1.11
N ASP A 230 -20.00 13.99 2.26
CA ASP A 230 -19.04 13.75 3.33
C ASP A 230 -17.87 12.87 2.85
N TRP A 231 -18.17 11.77 2.17
CA TRP A 231 -17.18 10.86 1.59
C TRP A 231 -16.28 11.58 0.59
N PHE A 232 -16.87 12.36 -0.31
CA PHE A 232 -16.13 13.10 -1.34
C PHE A 232 -15.16 14.12 -0.72
N TRP A 233 -15.62 14.94 0.21
CA TRP A 233 -14.76 15.93 0.85
C TRP A 233 -13.70 15.30 1.74
N THR A 234 -14.03 14.23 2.46
CA THR A 234 -13.04 13.44 3.20
C THR A 234 -11.94 12.92 2.27
N LEU A 235 -12.31 12.42 1.09
CA LEU A 235 -11.34 11.98 0.07
C LEU A 235 -10.49 13.15 -0.43
N VAL A 236 -11.09 14.31 -0.73
CA VAL A 236 -10.36 15.51 -1.19
C VAL A 236 -9.33 15.95 -0.15
N TYR A 237 -9.70 16.05 1.13
CA TYR A 237 -8.78 16.40 2.21
C TYR A 237 -7.67 15.36 2.38
N PHE A 238 -8.02 14.08 2.32
CA PHE A 238 -7.06 12.98 2.42
C PHE A 238 -6.04 12.96 1.27
N CYS A 239 -6.43 13.40 0.07
CA CYS A 239 -5.55 13.50 -1.08
C CYS A 239 -4.56 14.68 -1.00
N ASN A 240 -4.60 15.54 0.03
CA ASN A 240 -3.72 16.70 0.15
C ASN A 240 -2.25 16.27 0.37
N PRO A 241 -1.35 16.42 -0.61
CA PRO A 241 0.04 16.01 -0.48
C PRO A 241 0.86 16.96 0.42
N PHE A 242 0.35 18.17 0.66
CA PHE A 242 0.99 19.24 1.42
C PHE A 242 0.51 19.31 2.88
N ALA A 243 -0.24 18.31 3.34
CA ALA A 243 -0.67 18.27 4.73
C ALA A 243 0.54 18.27 5.69
N ASN A 244 0.51 19.19 6.64
CA ASN A 244 1.51 19.30 7.72
C ASN A 244 1.35 18.19 8.77
N THR A 245 0.29 17.39 8.69
CA THR A 245 -0.06 16.29 9.61
C THR A 245 0.44 14.92 9.11
N ILE A 246 1.38 14.89 8.16
CA ILE A 246 2.02 13.65 7.70
C ILE A 246 3.34 13.50 8.49
N TYR A 247 3.29 12.72 9.57
CA TYR A 247 4.40 12.55 10.51
C TYR A 247 5.30 11.34 10.21
N GLY A 248 4.96 10.52 9.20
CA GLY A 248 5.72 9.33 8.82
C GLY A 248 5.17 8.03 9.41
N TYR A 249 4.75 8.07 10.67
CA TYR A 249 4.10 6.96 11.36
C TYR A 249 2.73 7.34 11.92
N TYR A 250 1.94 6.34 12.33
CA TYR A 250 0.60 6.56 12.85
C TYR A 250 0.64 7.44 14.10
N THR A 251 -0.12 8.53 14.06
CA THR A 251 -0.43 9.38 15.21
C THR A 251 -1.91 9.75 15.16
N GLU A 252 -2.55 9.94 16.32
CA GLU A 252 -3.98 10.25 16.37
C GLU A 252 -4.34 11.55 15.64
N GLY A 253 -3.44 12.56 15.67
CA GLY A 253 -3.59 13.82 14.94
C GLY A 253 -3.06 13.80 13.50
N GLY A 254 -2.64 12.64 13.00
CA GLY A 254 -2.09 12.48 11.66
C GLY A 254 -3.14 12.60 10.56
N LEU A 255 -2.69 12.77 9.31
CA LEU A 255 -3.57 12.69 8.15
C LEU A 255 -4.12 11.26 7.99
N GLN A 256 -5.39 11.07 8.31
CA GLN A 256 -6.09 9.79 8.21
C GLN A 256 -7.39 9.96 7.43
N ASN A 257 -7.96 8.84 6.98
CA ASN A 257 -9.30 8.83 6.41
C ASN A 257 -10.26 8.10 7.34
N LYS A 258 -11.35 8.76 7.74
CA LYS A 258 -12.32 8.19 8.69
C LYS A 258 -13.07 6.96 8.16
N TYR A 259 -13.18 6.79 6.83
CA TYR A 259 -13.75 5.57 6.24
C TYR A 259 -12.77 4.40 6.30
N LEU A 260 -11.45 4.65 6.20
CA LEU A 260 -10.42 3.62 6.29
C LEU A 260 -9.17 4.16 6.99
N GLY A 261 -9.11 3.97 8.31
CA GLY A 261 -7.98 4.38 9.14
C GLY A 261 -6.61 3.91 8.64
N PRO A 262 -6.41 2.62 8.31
CA PRO A 262 -5.11 2.09 7.87
C PRO A 262 -4.53 2.76 6.62
N MET A 263 -5.33 3.50 5.85
CA MET A 263 -4.85 4.19 4.65
C MET A 263 -3.99 5.42 4.95
N TRP A 264 -3.79 5.79 6.23
CA TRP A 264 -2.83 6.82 6.65
C TRP A 264 -1.41 6.62 6.06
N THR A 265 -1.04 5.39 5.73
CA THR A 265 0.24 5.06 5.09
C THR A 265 0.37 5.58 3.67
N ILE A 266 -0.74 5.85 2.96
CA ILE A 266 -0.73 6.23 1.54
C ILE A 266 -0.10 7.61 1.30
N PRO A 267 -0.46 8.67 2.05
CA PRO A 267 0.25 9.95 1.97
C PRO A 267 1.75 9.84 2.31
N VAL A 268 2.11 9.01 3.29
CA VAL A 268 3.52 8.76 3.67
C VAL A 268 4.26 8.08 2.52
N GLU A 269 3.68 7.04 1.93
CA GLU A 269 4.21 6.32 0.77
C GLU A 269 4.43 7.25 -0.43
N LEU A 270 3.49 8.15 -0.69
CA LEU A 270 3.65 9.14 -1.76
C LEU A 270 4.82 10.08 -1.46
N ARG A 271 4.91 10.63 -0.24
CA ARG A 271 5.99 11.54 0.17
C ARG A 271 7.36 10.86 0.08
N GLY A 272 7.51 9.66 0.64
CA GLY A 272 8.75 8.87 0.55
C GLY A 272 9.16 8.57 -0.89
N SER A 273 8.19 8.27 -1.75
CA SER A 273 8.45 8.06 -3.19
C SER A 273 9.03 9.30 -3.87
N MET A 274 8.47 10.48 -3.58
CA MET A 274 8.95 11.75 -4.17
C MET A 274 10.37 12.08 -3.70
N VAL A 275 10.69 11.84 -2.44
CA VAL A 275 12.04 12.01 -1.90
C VAL A 275 13.04 11.13 -2.64
N ILE A 276 12.70 9.86 -2.87
CA ILE A 276 13.54 8.94 -3.66
C ILE A 276 13.70 9.41 -5.11
N PHE A 277 12.65 9.86 -5.78
CA PHE A 277 12.74 10.33 -7.17
C PHE A 277 13.60 11.58 -7.29
N ILE A 278 13.44 12.55 -6.39
CA ILE A 278 14.26 13.77 -6.34
C ILE A 278 15.72 13.40 -6.07
N TYR A 279 15.97 12.50 -5.12
CA TYR A 279 17.32 12.03 -4.81
C TYR A 279 18.00 11.37 -6.02
N ILE A 280 17.29 10.49 -6.73
CA ILE A 280 17.85 9.86 -7.95
C ILE A 280 18.11 10.91 -9.02
N ALA A 281 17.20 11.86 -9.22
CA ALA A 281 17.40 12.94 -10.18
C ALA A 281 18.70 13.72 -9.85
N ALA A 282 18.94 14.04 -8.58
CA ALA A 282 20.13 14.73 -8.12
C ALA A 282 21.42 13.88 -8.20
N THR A 283 21.31 12.56 -8.01
CA THR A 283 22.47 11.66 -7.88
C THR A 283 22.73 10.75 -9.09
N CYS A 284 21.92 10.85 -10.15
CA CYS A 284 21.99 9.96 -11.31
C CYS A 284 23.34 10.02 -12.06
N LYS A 285 24.09 11.13 -11.90
CA LYS A 285 25.41 11.35 -12.49
C LYS A 285 26.58 11.12 -11.52
N LEU A 286 26.31 10.84 -10.24
CA LEU A 286 27.38 10.55 -9.28
C LEU A 286 28.01 9.17 -9.56
N HIS A 287 29.28 9.02 -9.17
CA HIS A 287 29.90 7.70 -9.09
C HIS A 287 29.13 6.82 -8.10
N VAL A 288 29.04 5.52 -8.39
CA VAL A 288 28.23 4.56 -7.61
C VAL A 288 28.65 4.55 -6.14
N TYR A 289 29.95 4.47 -5.84
CA TYR A 289 30.44 4.49 -4.46
C TYR A 289 30.16 5.81 -3.74
N THR A 290 30.22 6.94 -4.44
CA THR A 290 29.86 8.25 -3.88
C THR A 290 28.37 8.30 -3.56
N ARG A 291 27.51 7.79 -4.45
CA ARG A 291 26.06 7.69 -4.20
C ARG A 291 25.75 6.77 -3.03
N VAL A 292 26.41 5.61 -2.93
CA VAL A 292 26.27 4.70 -1.77
C VAL A 292 26.69 5.39 -0.48
N ALA A 293 27.85 6.04 -0.45
CA ALA A 293 28.32 6.77 0.73
C ALA A 293 27.35 7.88 1.15
N LEU A 294 26.86 8.66 0.17
CA LEU A 294 25.85 9.69 0.41
C LEU A 294 24.51 9.10 0.92
N THR A 295 24.09 7.95 0.39
CA THR A 295 22.89 7.24 0.84
C THR A 295 23.05 6.80 2.30
N CYS A 296 24.18 6.20 2.66
CA CYS A 296 24.49 5.82 4.04
C CYS A 296 24.49 7.03 4.99
N LEU A 297 25.11 8.15 4.56
CA LEU A 297 25.11 9.40 5.33
C LEU A 297 23.68 9.91 5.56
N LEU A 298 22.83 9.92 4.52
CA LEU A 298 21.45 10.36 4.62
C LEU A 298 20.62 9.45 5.54
N ILE A 299 20.84 8.14 5.51
CA ILE A 299 20.19 7.21 6.45
C ILE A 299 20.53 7.61 7.89
N ILE A 300 21.81 7.81 8.21
CA ILE A 300 22.26 8.20 9.56
C ILE A 300 21.63 9.54 9.96
N VAL A 301 21.67 10.54 9.08
CA VAL A 301 21.12 11.87 9.34
C VAL A 301 19.59 11.81 9.53
N CYS A 302 18.87 10.98 8.78
CA CYS A 302 17.44 10.78 8.96
C CYS A 302 17.12 10.15 10.33
N TYR A 303 17.94 9.23 10.84
CA TYR A 303 17.77 8.70 12.20
C TYR A 303 18.00 9.79 13.26
N ILE A 304 18.98 10.67 13.06
CA ILE A 304 19.23 11.82 13.96
C ILE A 304 18.06 12.80 13.95
N TRP A 305 17.49 13.07 12.77
CA TRP A 305 16.33 13.95 12.60
C TRP A 305 14.98 13.29 12.88
N ILE A 306 14.97 12.01 13.26
CA ILE A 306 13.74 11.25 13.53
C ILE A 306 12.85 11.13 12.27
N ALA A 307 13.43 11.31 11.08
CA ALA A 307 12.79 11.06 9.80
C ALA A 307 12.89 9.56 9.43
N LEU A 308 12.48 8.68 10.36
CA LEU A 308 12.71 7.23 10.27
C LEU A 308 12.12 6.60 9.00
N TYR A 309 10.89 6.98 8.63
CA TYR A 309 10.27 6.49 7.40
C TYR A 309 11.09 6.86 6.14
N ILE A 310 11.67 8.06 6.08
CA ILE A 310 12.54 8.45 4.96
C ILE A 310 13.83 7.61 4.95
N ALA A 311 14.40 7.34 6.12
CA ALA A 311 15.56 6.47 6.25
C ALA A 311 15.27 5.07 5.69
N GLU A 312 14.07 4.53 5.92
CA GLU A 312 13.65 3.21 5.41
C GLU A 312 13.53 3.17 3.88
N PHE A 313 12.99 4.22 3.26
CA PHE A 313 13.02 4.36 1.80
C PHE A 313 14.46 4.36 1.26
N PHE A 314 15.39 5.08 1.92
CA PHE A 314 16.80 5.07 1.56
C PHE A 314 17.48 3.72 1.82
N MET A 315 17.13 3.03 2.91
CA MET A 315 17.59 1.67 3.20
C MET A 315 17.18 0.72 2.07
N GLY A 316 15.94 0.78 1.61
CA GLY A 316 15.46 0.02 0.45
C GLY A 316 16.27 0.28 -0.82
N MET A 317 16.50 1.57 -1.13
CA MET A 317 17.35 1.98 -2.26
C MET A 317 18.79 1.48 -2.10
N LEU A 318 19.35 1.53 -0.89
CA LEU A 318 20.70 1.06 -0.61
C LEU A 318 20.81 -0.45 -0.87
N VAL A 319 19.83 -1.25 -0.46
CA VAL A 319 19.80 -2.68 -0.77
C VAL A 319 19.74 -2.90 -2.28
N ALA A 320 18.97 -2.11 -3.03
CA ALA A 320 18.92 -2.19 -4.49
C ALA A 320 20.27 -1.83 -5.15
N GLU A 321 20.99 -0.83 -4.64
CA GLU A 321 22.36 -0.51 -5.09
C GLU A 321 23.34 -1.65 -4.83
N ILE A 322 23.36 -2.17 -3.60
CA ILE A 322 24.21 -3.30 -3.21
C ILE A 322 23.90 -4.51 -4.09
N ALA A 323 22.62 -4.81 -4.33
CA ALA A 323 22.20 -5.87 -5.24
C ALA A 323 22.79 -5.70 -6.65
N LEU A 324 22.69 -4.50 -7.23
CA LEU A 324 23.25 -4.22 -8.55
C LEU A 324 24.79 -4.25 -8.57
N LEU A 325 25.45 -3.97 -7.45
CA LEU A 325 26.92 -4.09 -7.31
C LEU A 325 27.36 -5.55 -7.24
N CYS A 326 26.66 -6.37 -6.44
CA CYS A 326 26.96 -7.78 -6.24
C CYS A 326 26.55 -8.67 -7.43
N TYR A 327 25.52 -8.26 -8.19
CA TYR A 327 24.97 -9.01 -9.32
C TYR A 327 25.00 -8.19 -10.63
N PRO A 328 26.18 -7.97 -11.23
CA PRO A 328 26.31 -7.17 -12.45
C PRO A 328 25.52 -7.70 -13.64
N GLU A 329 25.24 -9.01 -13.70
CA GLU A 329 24.42 -9.65 -14.71
C GLU A 329 23.00 -9.08 -14.77
N ARG A 330 22.49 -8.53 -13.66
CA ARG A 330 21.18 -7.85 -13.63
C ARG A 330 21.16 -6.56 -14.46
N LEU A 331 22.31 -5.90 -14.63
CA LEU A 331 22.43 -4.76 -15.53
C LEU A 331 22.44 -5.22 -16.99
N ALA A 332 23.11 -6.34 -17.29
CA ALA A 332 23.17 -6.91 -18.64
C ALA A 332 21.81 -7.47 -19.10
N ALA A 333 21.07 -8.13 -18.20
CA ALA A 333 19.72 -8.63 -18.44
C ALA A 333 18.68 -7.52 -18.68
N ALA A 334 18.93 -6.30 -18.19
CA ALA A 334 18.09 -5.15 -18.51
C ALA A 334 18.30 -4.62 -19.95
N VAL A 335 19.37 -5.05 -20.62
CA VAL A 335 19.78 -4.64 -21.97
C VAL A 335 19.50 -5.74 -23.02
N SER A 336 19.24 -6.99 -22.61
CA SER A 336 19.09 -8.15 -23.50
C SER A 336 17.86 -9.02 -23.19
N LEU A 337 17.25 -9.62 -24.23
CA LEU A 337 16.13 -10.57 -24.11
C LEU A 337 16.55 -11.84 -23.36
N PRO A 338 15.65 -12.48 -22.59
CA PRO A 338 16.01 -13.47 -21.58
C PRO A 338 16.23 -14.86 -22.19
N GLU A 339 17.47 -15.34 -22.26
CA GLU A 339 17.72 -16.75 -22.60
C GLU A 339 18.79 -17.46 -21.76
N HIS A 340 19.35 -16.84 -20.73
CA HIS A 340 20.28 -17.55 -19.85
C HIS A 340 19.82 -17.55 -18.40
N GLY A 341 19.47 -18.74 -17.92
CA GLY A 341 19.29 -19.03 -16.52
C GLY A 341 20.50 -18.51 -15.74
N THR A 342 20.22 -17.65 -14.76
CA THR A 342 21.23 -17.16 -13.83
C THR A 342 21.86 -18.36 -13.13
N LYS A 343 23.09 -18.70 -13.50
CA LYS A 343 23.91 -19.60 -12.68
C LYS A 343 24.05 -18.91 -11.33
N LEU A 344 23.43 -19.46 -10.28
CA LEU A 344 23.65 -18.97 -8.93
C LEU A 344 25.15 -19.04 -8.66
N GLN A 345 25.76 -17.87 -8.43
CA GLN A 345 27.16 -17.79 -8.04
C GLN A 345 27.34 -18.64 -6.77
N GLN A 346 28.28 -19.60 -6.82
CA GLN A 346 28.52 -20.49 -5.69
C GLN A 346 29.09 -19.66 -4.54
N GLN A 347 28.27 -19.41 -3.52
CA GLN A 347 28.69 -18.71 -2.30
C GLN A 347 29.40 -19.68 -1.35
N ASN A 348 30.50 -19.23 -0.75
CA ASN A 348 31.20 -19.97 0.30
C ASN A 348 30.30 -20.14 1.53
N VAL A 349 30.52 -21.22 2.30
CA VAL A 349 29.73 -21.54 3.50
C VAL A 349 29.69 -20.38 4.49
N THR A 350 30.82 -19.69 4.71
CA THR A 350 30.90 -18.51 5.58
C THR A 350 29.95 -17.40 5.14
N SER A 351 29.84 -17.13 3.84
CA SER A 351 28.93 -16.11 3.31
C SER A 351 27.47 -16.53 3.51
N LYS A 352 27.14 -17.81 3.32
CA LYS A 352 25.79 -18.34 3.59
C LYS A 352 25.41 -18.17 5.06
N CYS A 353 26.31 -18.55 5.98
CA CYS A 353 26.09 -18.40 7.42
C CYS A 353 25.92 -16.93 7.81
N PHE A 354 26.77 -16.04 7.29
CA PHE A 354 26.70 -14.61 7.56
C PHE A 354 25.37 -13.99 7.10
N TRP A 355 24.95 -14.22 5.86
CA TRP A 355 23.69 -13.65 5.36
C TRP A 355 22.45 -14.28 6.01
N THR A 356 22.54 -15.55 6.40
CA THR A 356 21.50 -16.19 7.23
C THR A 356 21.43 -15.54 8.60
N LEU A 357 22.57 -15.22 9.23
CA LEU A 357 22.59 -14.50 10.50
C LEU A 357 21.98 -13.10 10.37
N VAL A 358 22.34 -12.34 9.33
CA VAL A 358 21.75 -11.01 9.05
C VAL A 358 20.23 -11.12 8.90
N PHE A 359 19.74 -12.11 8.16
CA PHE A 359 18.30 -12.38 8.02
C PHE A 359 17.63 -12.68 9.38
N ILE A 360 18.24 -13.55 10.19
CA ILE A 360 17.74 -13.92 11.52
C ILE A 360 17.71 -12.71 12.45
N VAL A 361 18.73 -11.86 12.43
CA VAL A 361 18.77 -10.60 13.20
C VAL A 361 17.67 -9.66 12.74
N GLY A 362 17.44 -9.54 11.43
CA GLY A 362 16.32 -8.76 10.89
C GLY A 362 14.97 -9.25 11.42
N LEU A 363 14.73 -10.56 11.34
CA LEU A 363 13.50 -11.18 11.84
C LEU A 363 13.33 -11.02 13.36
N PHE A 364 14.43 -11.09 14.12
CA PHE A 364 14.44 -10.86 15.55
C PHE A 364 14.01 -9.43 15.91
N LEU A 365 14.58 -8.42 15.24
CA LEU A 365 14.27 -7.02 15.49
C LEU A 365 12.83 -6.66 15.11
N LEU A 366 12.30 -7.27 14.03
CA LEU A 366 10.88 -7.11 13.66
C LEU A 366 9.94 -7.75 14.68
N GLY A 367 10.41 -8.76 15.40
CA GLY A 367 9.70 -9.42 16.48
C GLY A 367 9.84 -8.73 17.84
N GLN A 368 10.07 -7.41 17.88
CA GLN A 368 10.19 -6.69 19.14
C GLN A 368 8.94 -6.83 20.01
N PRO A 369 9.09 -6.91 21.34
CA PRO A 369 7.96 -6.89 22.25
C PRO A 369 7.26 -5.53 22.22
N ASP A 370 6.00 -5.50 22.66
CA ASP A 370 5.21 -4.28 22.75
C ASP A 370 5.93 -3.23 23.62
N SER A 371 5.68 -1.95 23.36
CA SER A 371 6.40 -0.81 23.95
C SER A 371 6.39 -0.77 25.48
N ASP A 372 5.38 -1.37 26.12
CA ASP A 372 5.20 -1.38 27.56
C ASP A 372 5.95 -2.52 28.27
N THR A 373 6.53 -3.47 27.54
CA THR A 373 7.20 -4.65 28.10
C THR A 373 8.50 -4.98 27.37
N ASN A 374 9.52 -5.43 28.11
CA ASN A 374 10.75 -5.95 27.53
C ASN A 374 10.68 -7.48 27.33
N ALA A 375 9.66 -8.13 27.88
CA ALA A 375 9.58 -9.57 27.94
C ALA A 375 9.31 -10.18 26.56
N LEU A 376 10.22 -11.06 26.13
CA LEU A 376 10.11 -11.84 24.91
C LEU A 376 10.16 -13.33 25.21
N GLY A 377 9.08 -13.84 25.78
CA GLY A 377 8.85 -15.28 25.94
C GLY A 377 9.97 -15.95 26.72
N ILE A 378 10.58 -16.97 26.12
CA ILE A 378 11.69 -17.73 26.74
C ILE A 378 12.93 -16.89 27.08
N PHE A 379 13.13 -15.72 26.47
CA PHE A 379 14.29 -14.87 26.75
C PHE A 379 14.05 -13.89 27.91
N GLY A 380 12.82 -13.79 28.41
CA GLY A 380 12.47 -12.80 29.44
C GLY A 380 12.76 -11.37 28.94
N ASP A 381 13.24 -10.50 29.81
CA ASP A 381 13.52 -9.09 29.48
C ASP A 381 14.79 -8.89 28.63
N TRP A 382 15.69 -9.87 28.60
CA TRP A 382 16.88 -9.83 27.77
C TRP A 382 16.55 -10.38 26.37
N PRO A 383 17.09 -9.83 25.26
CA PRO A 383 18.00 -8.70 25.16
C PRO A 383 17.29 -7.34 25.02
N TRP A 384 15.97 -7.27 25.06
CA TRP A 384 15.24 -6.03 24.75
C TRP A 384 15.41 -4.92 25.78
N ALA A 385 15.59 -5.26 27.07
CA ALA A 385 15.98 -4.31 28.09
C ALA A 385 17.32 -3.62 27.77
N PHE A 386 18.28 -4.39 27.24
CA PHE A 386 19.57 -3.86 26.80
C PHE A 386 19.44 -3.03 25.51
N LEU A 387 18.74 -3.54 24.50
CA LEU A 387 18.55 -2.79 23.24
C LEU A 387 17.82 -1.46 23.47
N ARG A 388 16.79 -1.45 24.31
CA ARG A 388 16.05 -0.21 24.63
C ARG A 388 16.88 0.77 25.45
N SER A 389 17.90 0.32 26.19
CA SER A 389 18.81 1.24 26.90
C SER A 389 19.73 2.03 25.95
N TRP A 390 19.85 1.62 24.69
CA TRP A 390 20.63 2.31 23.65
C TRP A 390 19.79 3.30 22.85
N LEU A 391 18.48 3.37 23.08
CA LEU A 391 17.63 4.34 22.42
C LEU A 391 17.99 5.76 22.89
N PRO A 392 18.21 6.72 21.97
CA PRO A 392 18.43 8.10 22.34
C PRO A 392 17.28 8.67 23.18
N GLY A 393 17.61 9.34 24.29
CA GLY A 393 16.62 9.85 25.25
C GLY A 393 15.64 10.87 24.68
N TYR A 394 16.02 11.58 23.60
CA TYR A 394 15.19 12.58 22.93
C TYR A 394 14.07 11.99 22.07
N LEU A 395 14.06 10.67 21.83
CA LEU A 395 13.02 10.03 21.02
C LEU A 395 11.67 10.04 21.75
N GLY A 396 10.61 10.43 21.03
CA GLY A 396 9.24 10.28 21.48
C GLY A 396 8.80 8.82 21.54
N PHE A 397 7.66 8.56 22.19
CA PHE A 397 7.16 7.19 22.39
C PHE A 397 6.92 6.44 21.07
N GLY A 398 6.35 7.11 20.06
CA GLY A 398 6.14 6.55 18.73
C GLY A 398 7.47 6.19 18.05
N ASP A 399 8.41 7.12 18.05
CA ASP A 399 9.71 6.95 17.36
C ASP A 399 10.56 5.83 17.96
N ARG A 400 10.49 5.65 19.28
CA ARG A 400 11.14 4.53 19.98
C ARG A 400 10.66 3.17 19.48
N THR A 401 9.37 3.09 19.12
CA THR A 401 8.78 1.85 18.59
C THR A 401 9.36 1.54 17.22
N TYR A 402 9.49 2.53 16.33
CA TYR A 402 9.90 2.28 14.95
C TYR A 402 11.43 2.25 14.73
N TRP A 403 12.21 2.72 15.69
CA TRP A 403 13.68 2.77 15.60
C TRP A 403 14.31 1.43 15.20
N TYR A 404 13.98 0.34 15.91
CA TYR A 404 14.51 -0.99 15.60
C TYR A 404 13.77 -1.70 14.48
N LEU A 405 12.50 -1.35 14.23
CA LEU A 405 11.69 -1.95 13.16
C LEU A 405 12.22 -1.58 11.77
N GLY A 406 12.64 -0.32 11.57
CA GLY A 406 13.29 0.10 10.33
C GLY A 406 14.61 -0.66 10.07
N ILE A 407 15.46 -0.78 11.10
CA ILE A 407 16.72 -1.55 11.03
C ILE A 407 16.45 -3.04 10.75
N GLY A 408 15.47 -3.63 11.44
CA GLY A 408 15.06 -5.01 11.24
C GLY A 408 14.57 -5.27 9.82
N SER A 409 13.77 -4.36 9.28
CA SER A 409 13.26 -4.40 7.90
C SER A 409 14.40 -4.36 6.89
N PHE A 410 15.38 -3.48 7.10
CA PHE A 410 16.58 -3.40 6.26
C PHE A 410 17.37 -4.70 6.27
N PHE A 411 17.68 -5.27 7.44
CA PHE A 411 18.43 -6.52 7.53
C PHE A 411 17.67 -7.72 6.98
N LEU A 412 16.35 -7.77 7.17
CA LEU A 412 15.51 -8.82 6.57
C LEU A 412 15.61 -8.80 5.04
N VAL A 413 15.40 -7.64 4.43
CA VAL A 413 15.43 -7.47 2.96
C VAL A 413 16.84 -7.68 2.41
N LEU A 414 17.87 -7.18 3.10
CA LEU A 414 19.28 -7.38 2.72
C LEU A 414 19.68 -8.86 2.78
N GLY A 415 19.32 -9.57 3.85
CA GLY A 415 19.60 -11.00 4.00
C GLY A 415 18.92 -11.84 2.91
N LEU A 416 17.65 -11.53 2.59
CA LEU A 416 16.92 -12.17 1.49
C LEU A 416 17.59 -11.91 0.14
N GLU A 417 18.01 -10.68 -0.14
CA GLU A 417 18.61 -10.27 -1.41
C GLU A 417 20.02 -10.86 -1.60
N MET A 418 20.81 -10.94 -0.54
CA MET A 418 22.18 -11.46 -0.58
C MET A 418 22.25 -12.98 -0.51
N TYR A 419 21.22 -13.67 -0.01
CA TYR A 419 21.17 -15.13 0.01
C TYR A 419 19.87 -15.69 -0.62
N PRO A 420 19.85 -15.91 -1.94
CA PRO A 420 18.65 -16.31 -2.69
C PRO A 420 17.98 -17.62 -2.23
N THR A 421 18.68 -18.49 -1.49
CA THR A 421 18.08 -19.72 -0.93
C THR A 421 16.97 -19.40 0.07
N LEU A 422 17.11 -18.31 0.82
CA LEU A 422 16.07 -17.84 1.75
C LEU A 422 14.80 -17.35 1.01
N GLN A 423 14.92 -17.03 -0.28
CA GLN A 423 13.78 -16.61 -1.11
C GLN A 423 12.95 -17.80 -1.61
N ALA A 424 13.44 -19.05 -1.49
CA ALA A 424 12.74 -20.23 -1.98
C ALA A 424 11.25 -20.29 -1.61
N PRO A 425 10.83 -20.12 -0.33
CA PRO A 425 9.42 -20.11 0.04
C PRO A 425 8.63 -18.95 -0.60
N LEU A 426 9.26 -17.80 -0.81
CA LEU A 426 8.65 -16.61 -1.41
C LEU A 426 8.44 -16.77 -2.92
N ARG A 427 9.16 -17.69 -3.57
CA ARG A 427 9.05 -17.97 -5.01
C ARG A 427 8.00 -19.03 -5.34
N TYR A 428 7.32 -19.62 -4.36
CA TYR A 428 6.21 -20.54 -4.60
C TYR A 428 4.97 -19.81 -5.13
N GLY A 429 4.14 -20.54 -5.89
CA GLY A 429 2.93 -19.99 -6.53
C GLY A 429 1.94 -19.35 -5.57
N TRP A 430 1.75 -19.95 -4.39
CA TRP A 430 0.96 -19.37 -3.30
C TRP A 430 1.52 -18.01 -2.84
N SER A 431 2.83 -17.95 -2.58
CA SER A 431 3.49 -16.72 -2.14
C SER A 431 3.40 -15.61 -3.19
N GLN A 432 3.54 -15.95 -4.47
CA GLN A 432 3.35 -15.01 -5.57
C GLN A 432 1.90 -14.50 -5.66
N TYR A 433 0.93 -15.40 -5.46
CA TYR A 433 -0.48 -15.03 -5.38
C TYR A 433 -0.78 -14.08 -4.22
N VAL A 434 -0.32 -14.39 -3.01
CA VAL A 434 -0.43 -13.51 -1.83
C VAL A 434 0.20 -12.14 -2.12
N GLY A 435 1.36 -12.12 -2.79
CA GLY A 435 2.05 -10.90 -3.20
C GLY A 435 1.27 -10.02 -4.18
N GLU A 436 0.57 -10.62 -5.13
CA GLU A 436 -0.33 -9.89 -6.04
C GLU A 436 -1.54 -9.28 -5.32
N LEU A 437 -1.98 -9.91 -4.22
CA LEU A 437 -3.14 -9.45 -3.45
C LEU A 437 -2.79 -8.43 -2.36
N SER A 438 -1.51 -8.12 -2.17
CA SER A 438 -1.01 -7.38 -1.00
C SER A 438 -1.80 -6.11 -0.68
N PHE A 439 -2.07 -5.28 -1.71
CA PHE A 439 -2.79 -4.01 -1.51
C PHE A 439 -4.26 -4.25 -1.17
N GLY A 440 -4.91 -5.23 -1.80
CA GLY A 440 -6.30 -5.57 -1.50
C GLY A 440 -6.48 -6.13 -0.09
N ILE A 441 -5.55 -7.00 0.34
CA ILE A 441 -5.52 -7.51 1.73
C ILE A 441 -5.35 -6.35 2.70
N TYR A 442 -4.36 -5.48 2.47
CA TYR A 442 -4.10 -4.32 3.32
C TYR A 442 -5.26 -3.32 3.36
N ALA A 443 -5.92 -3.05 2.23
CA ALA A 443 -6.98 -2.05 2.17
C ALA A 443 -8.32 -2.53 2.74
N LEU A 444 -8.66 -3.81 2.57
CA LEU A 444 -9.98 -4.33 2.88
C LEU A 444 -10.07 -5.11 4.19
N HIS A 445 -8.95 -5.43 4.86
CA HIS A 445 -9.01 -6.26 6.06
C HIS A 445 -9.82 -5.65 7.19
N VAL A 446 -9.64 -4.37 7.55
CA VAL A 446 -10.40 -3.71 8.63
C VAL A 446 -11.91 -3.64 8.34
N PRO A 447 -12.38 -3.09 7.21
CA PRO A 447 -13.81 -2.99 6.97
C PRO A 447 -14.47 -4.37 6.89
N LEU A 448 -13.78 -5.39 6.36
CA LEU A 448 -14.29 -6.77 6.35
C LEU A 448 -14.27 -7.42 7.73
N LEU A 449 -13.22 -7.19 8.53
CA LEU A 449 -13.15 -7.63 9.93
C LEU A 449 -14.34 -7.09 10.70
N VAL A 450 -14.60 -5.78 10.64
CA VAL A 450 -15.73 -5.17 11.34
C VAL A 450 -17.06 -5.69 10.79
N ALA A 451 -17.21 -5.75 9.45
CA ALA A 451 -18.47 -6.16 8.83
C ALA A 451 -18.83 -7.62 9.04
N ILE A 452 -17.86 -8.52 9.09
CA ILE A 452 -18.10 -9.96 9.21
C ILE A 452 -17.94 -10.39 10.67
N ILE A 453 -16.86 -10.01 11.36
CA ILE A 453 -16.69 -10.39 12.77
C ILE A 453 -17.68 -9.63 13.64
N GLY A 454 -17.75 -8.31 13.47
CA GLY A 454 -18.56 -7.46 14.33
C GLY A 454 -20.06 -7.62 14.17
N HIS A 455 -20.56 -8.26 13.11
CA HIS A 455 -22.02 -8.44 12.89
C HIS A 455 -22.44 -9.91 12.66
N TRP A 456 -21.55 -10.78 12.17
CA TRP A 456 -21.87 -12.19 11.88
C TRP A 456 -21.12 -13.18 12.77
N TYR A 457 -20.04 -12.76 13.43
CA TYR A 457 -19.29 -13.53 14.42
C TYR A 457 -19.45 -12.92 15.82
N GLU A 458 -20.66 -12.48 16.13
CA GLU A 458 -21.00 -11.88 17.42
C GLU A 458 -20.66 -12.82 18.59
N VAL A 459 -20.45 -12.20 19.75
CA VAL A 459 -20.18 -12.87 21.02
C VAL A 459 -21.23 -13.97 21.29
N ASP A 460 -22.49 -13.71 20.97
CA ASP A 460 -23.61 -14.63 21.20
C ASP A 460 -23.52 -15.89 20.34
N VAL A 461 -23.13 -15.76 19.06
CA VAL A 461 -22.89 -16.91 18.17
C VAL A 461 -21.69 -17.72 18.67
N ARG A 462 -20.60 -17.05 19.08
CA ARG A 462 -19.43 -17.75 19.63
C ARG A 462 -19.76 -18.48 20.93
N GLN A 463 -20.51 -17.86 21.83
CA GLN A 463 -20.92 -18.48 23.09
C GLN A 463 -21.87 -19.66 22.84
N ALA A 464 -22.81 -19.54 21.90
CA ALA A 464 -23.74 -20.60 21.54
C ALA A 464 -23.05 -21.88 21.01
N TYR A 465 -21.93 -21.74 20.29
CA TYR A 465 -21.15 -22.86 19.75
C TYR A 465 -19.93 -23.25 20.60
N GLY A 466 -19.70 -22.63 21.77
CA GLY A 466 -18.52 -22.88 22.61
C GLY A 466 -17.20 -22.44 21.96
N TRP A 467 -17.27 -21.45 21.07
CA TRP A 467 -16.17 -20.88 20.30
C TRP A 467 -15.51 -19.66 20.99
N ASP A 468 -15.84 -19.42 22.24
CA ASP A 468 -15.29 -18.38 23.09
C ASP A 468 -13.85 -18.69 23.55
N LYS A 469 -13.43 -19.97 23.53
CA LYS A 469 -12.11 -20.40 24.03
C LYS A 469 -11.29 -21.22 23.03
N GLY A 470 -9.96 -21.04 23.10
CA GLY A 470 -8.98 -21.87 22.40
C GLY A 470 -9.19 -21.96 20.88
N TRP A 471 -9.29 -23.19 20.36
CA TRP A 471 -9.45 -23.46 18.94
C TRP A 471 -10.82 -23.09 18.34
N GLY A 472 -11.77 -22.68 19.18
CA GLY A 472 -13.08 -22.19 18.75
C GLY A 472 -13.03 -20.97 17.83
N VAL A 473 -11.92 -20.24 17.82
CA VAL A 473 -11.70 -19.08 16.94
C VAL A 473 -11.40 -19.50 15.48
N LEU A 474 -10.97 -20.75 15.26
CA LEU A 474 -10.53 -21.21 13.94
C LEU A 474 -11.58 -21.13 12.84
N PRO A 475 -12.85 -21.56 13.04
CA PRO A 475 -13.85 -21.50 11.97
C PRO A 475 -14.10 -20.06 11.52
N GLY A 476 -14.25 -19.13 12.48
CA GLY A 476 -14.38 -17.70 12.20
C GLY A 476 -13.14 -17.15 11.48
N ALA A 477 -11.95 -17.50 11.96
CA ALA A 477 -10.70 -17.09 11.31
C ALA A 477 -10.62 -17.61 9.86
N LEU A 478 -11.00 -18.86 9.60
CA LEU A 478 -11.00 -19.43 8.25
C LEU A 478 -11.97 -18.70 7.32
N ILE A 479 -13.21 -18.46 7.77
CA ILE A 479 -14.22 -17.70 7.01
C ILE A 479 -13.68 -16.30 6.69
N MET A 480 -13.07 -15.63 7.66
CA MET A 480 -12.48 -14.31 7.48
C MET A 480 -11.35 -14.30 6.46
N HIS A 481 -10.43 -15.27 6.52
CA HIS A 481 -9.35 -15.38 5.55
C HIS A 481 -9.90 -15.61 4.15
N VAL A 482 -10.88 -16.51 4.00
CA VAL A 482 -11.53 -16.77 2.72
C VAL A 482 -12.21 -15.51 2.18
N ALA A 483 -12.91 -14.76 3.02
CA ALA A 483 -13.58 -13.51 2.64
C ALA A 483 -12.56 -12.44 2.22
N VAL A 484 -11.56 -12.15 3.04
CA VAL A 484 -10.52 -11.14 2.76
C VAL A 484 -9.77 -11.48 1.47
N PHE A 485 -9.34 -12.73 1.28
CA PHE A 485 -8.63 -13.14 0.06
C PHE A 485 -9.52 -13.09 -1.18
N THR A 486 -10.80 -13.44 -1.05
CA THR A 486 -11.78 -13.35 -2.14
C THR A 486 -12.00 -11.89 -2.56
N CYS A 487 -12.28 -11.01 -1.60
CA CYS A 487 -12.46 -9.58 -1.85
C CYS A 487 -11.17 -8.95 -2.41
N ALA A 488 -10.01 -9.32 -1.89
CA ALA A 488 -8.71 -8.85 -2.38
C ALA A 488 -8.44 -9.32 -3.83
N ASP A 489 -8.85 -10.53 -4.23
CA ASP A 489 -8.71 -10.99 -5.63
C ASP A 489 -9.56 -10.15 -6.59
N TYR A 490 -10.81 -9.85 -6.24
CA TYR A 490 -11.66 -8.95 -7.03
C TYR A 490 -11.10 -7.53 -7.05
N PHE A 491 -10.65 -7.03 -5.90
CA PHE A 491 -10.01 -5.73 -5.80
C PHE A 491 -8.77 -5.64 -6.69
N ASN A 492 -7.91 -6.65 -6.72
CA ASN A 492 -6.72 -6.70 -7.58
C ASN A 492 -7.08 -6.58 -9.08
N ARG A 493 -8.23 -7.13 -9.52
CA ARG A 493 -8.68 -6.95 -10.92
C ARG A 493 -9.02 -5.49 -11.22
N ILE A 494 -9.55 -4.76 -10.25
CA ILE A 494 -9.85 -3.33 -10.36
C ILE A 494 -8.55 -2.52 -10.27
N ASP A 495 -7.66 -2.83 -9.33
CA ASP A 495 -6.33 -2.20 -9.20
C ASP A 495 -5.54 -2.27 -10.52
N LYS A 496 -5.51 -3.43 -11.18
CA LYS A 496 -4.90 -3.60 -12.51
C LYS A 496 -5.54 -2.70 -13.59
N ARG A 497 -6.82 -2.35 -13.46
CA ARG A 497 -7.47 -1.37 -14.36
C ARG A 497 -7.04 0.06 -14.03
N ILE A 498 -6.92 0.41 -12.75
CA ILE A 498 -6.44 1.73 -12.30
C ILE A 498 -5.01 1.98 -12.77
N VAL A 499 -4.14 0.97 -12.66
CA VAL A 499 -2.76 1.05 -13.17
C VAL A 499 -2.73 1.28 -14.69
N ARG A 500 -3.60 0.59 -15.44
CA ARG A 500 -3.74 0.81 -16.89
C ARG A 500 -4.29 2.19 -17.22
N LEU A 501 -5.27 2.67 -16.46
CA LEU A 501 -5.81 4.02 -16.60
C LEU A 501 -4.70 5.06 -16.41
N GLY A 502 -3.89 4.95 -15.36
CA GLY A 502 -2.77 5.87 -15.14
C GLY A 502 -1.72 5.85 -16.26
N ARG A 503 -1.47 4.68 -16.87
CA ARG A 503 -0.62 4.59 -18.06
C ARG A 503 -1.25 5.26 -19.28
N TRP A 504 -2.54 5.00 -19.52
CA TRP A 504 -3.28 5.63 -20.61
C TRP A 504 -3.31 7.15 -20.48
N VAL A 505 -3.59 7.70 -19.29
CA VAL A 505 -3.54 9.15 -19.03
C VAL A 505 -2.15 9.70 -19.36
N GLN A 506 -1.08 9.02 -18.93
CA GLN A 506 0.28 9.43 -19.27
C GLN A 506 0.50 9.46 -20.79
N GLU A 507 0.09 8.43 -21.52
CA GLU A 507 0.23 8.36 -22.97
C GLU A 507 -0.53 9.46 -23.71
N GLN A 508 -1.65 9.95 -23.15
CA GLN A 508 -2.38 11.08 -23.71
C GLN A 508 -1.76 12.44 -23.36
N CYS A 509 -1.14 12.57 -22.19
CA CYS A 509 -0.61 13.84 -21.69
C CYS A 509 0.87 14.08 -22.03
N PHE A 510 1.66 13.03 -22.26
CA PHE A 510 3.09 13.17 -22.51
C PHE A 510 3.36 13.37 -24.00
N GLU A 511 4.18 14.37 -24.31
CA GLU A 511 4.71 14.56 -25.65
C GLU A 511 5.88 13.60 -25.92
N GLN A 512 5.99 13.12 -27.15
CA GLN A 512 7.10 12.27 -27.58
C GLN A 512 8.24 13.17 -28.06
N TRP A 513 9.31 13.27 -27.28
CA TRP A 513 10.46 14.13 -27.60
C TRP A 513 11.32 13.60 -28.76
N ASP A 514 11.15 12.33 -29.18
CA ASP A 514 11.95 11.69 -30.23
C ASP A 514 11.33 11.77 -31.65
N LYS A 515 10.35 12.65 -31.86
CA LYS A 515 9.65 12.81 -33.15
C LYS A 515 9.93 14.14 -33.86
N THR A 516 11.13 14.67 -33.71
CA THR A 516 11.60 15.85 -34.46
C THR A 516 12.76 15.52 -35.35
#